data_AF-A0A392PE55-F1
#
_entry.id   AF-A0A392PE55-F1
#
_cell.length_a   1.000
_cell.length_b   1.000
_cell.length_c   1.000
_cell.angle_alpha   90.00
_cell.angle_beta   90.00
_cell.angle_gamma   90.00
#
_symmetry.space_group_name_H-M   'P 1'
#
loop_
_entity.id
_entity.type
_entity.pdbx_description
1 polymer ?
#
loop_
_entity_poly.entity_id
_entity_poly.type
_entity_poly.pdbx_seq_one_letter_code
_entity_poly.pdbx_strand_id
1 'polypeptide(L)'
;MEEKNNTSGTSLLVPSVQELAKGNISTVPTRYIQSQHEELVINEDDHSILEIPIIDMKKLLSSEYGSSELSKLHLACKDWGFFQVSSARNCRD
;
A
#
# COMPACT_ATOMS: atom_id res chain seq x y z
N MET A 1 44.09 21.19 -4.44
CA MET A 1 43.59 20.94 -3.08
C MET A 1 42.18 20.43 -3.24
N GLU A 2 41.96 19.18 -2.83
CA GLU A 2 40.67 18.48 -2.97
C GLU A 2 39.80 18.87 -1.77
N GLU A 3 38.68 19.55 -2.02
CA GLU A 3 37.74 19.96 -0.98
C GLU A 3 36.89 18.74 -0.57
N LYS A 4 37.31 18.08 0.52
CA LYS A 4 36.47 17.14 1.25
C LYS A 4 35.56 17.92 2.19
N ASN A 5 34.38 18.26 1.70
CA ASN A 5 33.29 18.84 2.49
C ASN A 5 32.47 17.71 3.13
N ASN A 6 32.86 17.37 4.35
CA ASN A 6 32.20 16.40 5.22
C ASN A 6 30.91 17.02 5.78
N THR A 7 29.84 17.06 4.99
CA THR A 7 28.54 17.63 5.40
C THR A 7 27.69 16.57 6.13
N SER A 8 28.15 16.14 7.30
CA SER A 8 27.30 15.39 8.23
C SER A 8 26.23 16.32 8.81
N GLY A 9 25.02 16.29 8.24
CA GLY A 9 23.84 16.94 8.82
C GLY A 9 22.95 17.76 7.89
N THR A 10 23.08 17.69 6.55
CA THR A 10 22.17 18.40 5.64
C THR A 10 21.02 17.51 5.16
N SER A 11 19.81 18.07 5.11
CA SER A 11 18.69 17.44 4.41
C SER A 11 18.98 17.45 2.91
N LEU A 12 18.87 16.29 2.26
CA LEU A 12 18.95 16.21 0.82
C LEU A 12 17.63 16.74 0.25
N LEU A 13 17.69 17.83 -0.51
CA LEU A 13 16.53 18.32 -1.25
C LEU A 13 16.14 17.25 -2.28
N VAL A 14 15.00 16.60 -2.04
CA VAL A 14 14.43 15.60 -2.96
C VAL A 14 13.44 16.32 -3.87
N PRO A 15 13.66 16.33 -5.20
CA PRO A 15 12.70 16.91 -6.13
C PRO A 15 11.35 16.20 -6.08
N SER A 16 10.27 16.93 -6.37
CA SER A 16 8.93 16.33 -6.47
C SER A 16 8.90 15.26 -7.56
N VAL A 17 8.56 14.03 -7.17
CA VAL A 17 8.37 12.92 -8.11
C VAL A 17 7.25 13.23 -9.10
N GLN A 18 6.22 13.97 -8.67
CA GLN A 18 5.14 14.41 -9.56
C GLN A 18 5.65 15.35 -10.65
N GLU A 19 6.54 16.29 -10.33
CA GLU A 19 7.13 17.19 -11.33
C GLU A 19 8.13 16.46 -12.23
N LEU A 20 8.91 15.52 -11.68
CA LEU A 20 9.79 14.64 -12.46
C LEU A 20 9.00 13.82 -13.48
N ALA A 21 7.83 13.30 -13.11
CA ALA A 21 6.98 12.51 -14.00
C ALA A 21 6.29 13.35 -15.09
N LYS A 22 6.06 14.65 -14.85
CA LYS A 22 5.57 15.57 -15.88
C LYS A 22 6.64 15.92 -16.92
N GLY A 23 7.91 15.91 -16.51
CA GLY A 23 9.03 16.08 -17.42
C GLY A 23 9.22 14.84 -18.29
N ASN A 24 9.62 15.03 -19.55
CA ASN A 24 9.97 13.94 -20.48
C ASN A 24 11.31 13.31 -20.10
N ILE A 25 11.43 12.77 -18.89
CA ILE A 25 12.66 12.14 -18.41
C ILE A 25 12.90 10.83 -19.16
N SER A 26 14.07 10.71 -19.79
CA SER A 26 14.44 9.48 -20.53
C SER A 26 14.83 8.33 -19.61
N THR A 27 15.25 8.63 -18.37
CA THR A 27 15.71 7.65 -17.40
C THR A 27 15.31 8.06 -15.98
N VAL A 28 14.98 7.07 -15.16
CA VAL A 28 14.66 7.26 -13.73
C VAL A 28 15.96 7.60 -12.98
N PRO A 29 15.99 8.63 -12.12
CA PRO A 29 17.17 8.95 -11.33
C PRO A 29 17.62 7.77 -10.47
N THR A 30 18.93 7.52 -10.38
CA THR A 30 19.52 6.36 -9.70
C THR A 30 19.06 6.18 -8.24
N ARG A 31 18.71 7.28 -7.55
CA ARG A 31 18.14 7.27 -6.19
C ARG A 31 16.85 6.45 -6.06
N TYR A 32 16.04 6.39 -7.11
CA TYR A 32 14.77 5.66 -7.13
C TYR A 32 14.91 4.27 -7.76
N ILE A 33 16.09 3.93 -8.25
CA ILE A 33 16.39 2.60 -8.77
C ILE A 33 16.68 1.69 -7.57
N GLN A 34 15.81 0.72 -7.33
CA GLN A 34 16.01 -0.27 -6.29
C GLN A 34 16.96 -1.36 -6.84
N SER A 35 18.19 -1.41 -6.34
CA SER A 35 19.28 -2.26 -6.85
C SER A 35 19.07 -3.77 -6.68
N GLN A 36 18.10 -4.12 -5.86
CA GLN A 36 17.74 -5.48 -5.54
C GLN A 36 16.26 -5.63 -5.90
N HIS A 37 16.05 -6.20 -7.07
CA HIS A 37 14.92 -7.07 -7.27
C HIS A 37 15.00 -8.15 -6.18
N GLU A 38 14.42 -7.89 -5.00
CA GLU A 38 13.35 -8.82 -4.65
C GLU A 38 12.35 -8.60 -5.77
N GLU A 39 12.53 -9.36 -6.84
CA GLU A 39 11.44 -9.72 -7.72
C GLU A 39 10.44 -10.31 -6.73
N LEU A 40 9.59 -9.45 -6.17
CA LEU A 40 8.32 -9.88 -5.63
C LEU A 40 7.72 -10.51 -6.86
N VAL A 41 7.90 -11.82 -6.92
CA VAL A 41 7.32 -12.67 -7.91
C VAL A 41 5.82 -12.53 -7.64
N ILE A 42 5.25 -11.46 -8.18
CA ILE A 42 3.85 -11.44 -8.54
C ILE A 42 3.84 -12.38 -9.73
N ASN A 43 3.93 -13.68 -9.45
CA ASN A 43 3.60 -14.70 -10.43
C ASN A 43 2.17 -14.32 -10.83
N GLU A 44 2.00 -13.82 -12.05
CA GLU A 44 0.67 -13.61 -12.62
C GLU A 44 -0.09 -14.95 -12.65
N ASP A 45 0.62 -16.08 -12.58
CA ASP A 45 0.06 -17.43 -12.41
C ASP A 45 -0.27 -17.80 -10.95
N ASP A 46 0.24 -17.07 -9.95
CA ASP A 46 -0.11 -17.23 -8.53
C ASP A 46 -1.16 -16.19 -8.09
N HIS A 47 -1.96 -15.73 -9.06
CA HIS A 47 -3.30 -15.20 -8.81
C HIS A 47 -4.25 -16.23 -8.17
N SER A 48 -3.74 -17.35 -7.63
CA SER A 48 -4.31 -18.13 -6.53
C SER A 48 -4.49 -17.27 -5.25
N ILE A 49 -5.27 -16.20 -5.38
CA ILE A 49 -6.29 -15.79 -4.42
C ILE A 49 -5.74 -15.54 -3.00
N LEU A 50 -4.65 -14.79 -2.89
CA LEU A 50 -4.50 -13.92 -1.72
C LEU A 50 -5.51 -12.77 -1.86
N GLU A 51 -6.80 -13.10 -1.74
CA GLU A 51 -7.88 -12.12 -1.70
C GLU A 51 -7.87 -11.45 -0.33
N ILE A 52 -7.48 -10.18 -0.32
CA ILE A 52 -7.48 -9.35 0.88
C ILE A 52 -8.90 -9.39 1.49
N PRO A 53 -9.05 -9.71 2.79
CA PRO A 53 -10.35 -9.79 3.41
C PRO A 53 -11.12 -8.47 3.28
N ILE A 54 -12.38 -8.54 2.85
CA ILE A 54 -13.28 -7.38 2.79
C ILE A 54 -14.29 -7.49 3.93
N ILE A 55 -14.34 -6.51 4.81
CA ILE A 55 -15.27 -6.43 5.93
C ILE A 55 -16.42 -5.49 5.59
N ASP A 56 -17.64 -6.02 5.55
CA ASP A 56 -18.87 -5.27 5.33
C ASP A 56 -19.40 -4.71 6.66
N MET A 57 -19.26 -3.40 6.84
CA MET A 57 -19.66 -2.75 8.08
C MET A 57 -21.17 -2.82 8.33
N LYS A 58 -21.99 -2.96 7.28
CA LYS A 58 -23.45 -3.13 7.47
C LYS A 58 -23.76 -4.52 8.00
N LYS A 59 -23.11 -5.55 7.45
CA LYS A 59 -23.27 -6.93 7.94
C LYS A 59 -22.76 -7.07 9.37
N LEU A 60 -21.66 -6.40 9.69
CA LEU A 60 -21.09 -6.40 11.04
C LEU A 60 -22.06 -5.85 12.10
N LEU A 61 -22.86 -4.84 11.75
CA LEU A 61 -23.87 -4.25 12.62
C LEU A 61 -25.23 -4.96 12.53
N SER A 62 -25.39 -5.93 11.63
CA SER A 62 -26.64 -6.66 11.44
C SER A 62 -26.79 -7.78 12.47
N SER A 63 -28.00 -7.97 12.99
CA SER A 63 -28.31 -9.06 13.93
C SER A 63 -28.16 -10.45 13.30
N GLU A 64 -28.50 -10.57 12.02
CA GLU A 64 -28.47 -11.83 11.25
C GLU A 64 -27.06 -12.23 10.78
N TYR A 65 -26.19 -11.25 10.44
CA TYR A 65 -24.87 -11.51 9.85
C TYR A 65 -23.69 -11.09 10.75
N GLY A 66 -23.94 -10.36 11.85
CA GLY A 66 -22.90 -9.72 12.64
C GLY A 66 -21.89 -10.69 13.25
N SER A 67 -22.33 -11.87 13.69
CA SER A 67 -21.44 -12.91 14.23
C SER A 67 -20.49 -13.48 13.17
N SER A 68 -21.00 -13.73 11.96
CA SER A 68 -20.21 -14.20 10.82
C SER A 68 -19.20 -13.14 10.36
N GLU A 69 -19.65 -11.89 10.24
CA GLU A 69 -18.80 -10.79 9.80
C GLU A 69 -17.74 -10.43 10.85
N LEU A 70 -18.08 -10.52 12.14
CA LEU A 70 -17.12 -10.35 13.24
C LEU A 70 -16.05 -11.45 13.24
N SER A 71 -16.43 -12.69 12.93
CA SER A 71 -15.48 -13.80 12.81
C SER A 71 -14.51 -13.56 11.66
N LYS A 72 -15.02 -13.05 10.53
CA LYS A 72 -14.20 -12.63 9.37
C LYS A 72 -13.22 -11.51 9.75
N LEU A 73 -13.69 -10.51 10.50
CA LEU A 73 -12.85 -9.42 11.01
C LEU A 73 -11.74 -9.93 11.93
N HIS A 74 -12.07 -10.84 12.86
CA HIS A 74 -11.06 -11.45 13.74
C HIS A 74 -9.98 -12.18 12.94
N LEU A 75 -10.39 -12.99 11.96
CA LEU A 75 -9.47 -13.74 11.10
C LEU A 75 -8.58 -12.80 10.28
N ALA A 76 -9.15 -11.72 9.75
CA ALA A 76 -8.38 -10.72 9.02
C ALA A 76 -7.33 -10.04 9.91
N CYS A 77 -7.69 -9.62 11.12
CA CYS A 77 -6.74 -9.04 12.06
C CYS A 77 -5.61 -10.01 12.44
N LYS A 78 -5.94 -11.30 12.59
CA LYS A 78 -5.01 -12.33 13.04
C LYS A 78 -4.06 -12.80 11.94
N ASP A 79 -4.60 -13.14 10.78
CA ASP A 79 -3.86 -13.84 9.73
C ASP A 79 -3.31 -12.88 8.67
N TRP A 80 -3.97 -11.72 8.46
CA TRP A 80 -3.55 -10.73 7.47
C TRP A 80 -2.91 -9.48 8.08
N GLY A 81 -3.42 -9.02 9.22
CA GLY A 81 -3.02 -7.74 9.82
C GLY A 81 -3.56 -6.50 9.09
N PHE A 82 -4.24 -6.68 7.96
CA PHE A 82 -4.97 -5.64 7.24
C PHE A 82 -6.16 -6.22 6.47
N PHE A 83 -7.12 -5.36 6.13
CA PHE A 83 -8.34 -5.71 5.39
C PHE A 83 -8.92 -4.47 4.72
N GLN A 84 -9.78 -4.69 3.71
CA GLN A 84 -10.59 -3.64 3.11
C GLN A 84 -11.92 -3.52 3.84
N VAL A 85 -12.51 -2.33 3.82
CA VAL A 85 -13.81 -2.07 4.44
C VAL A 85 -14.80 -1.68 3.34
N SER A 86 -15.89 -2.44 3.21
CA SER A 86 -17.01 -2.06 2.36
C SER A 86 -18.10 -1.41 3.22
N SER A 87 -18.45 -0.17 2.89
CA SER A 87 -19.54 0.54 3.54
C SER A 87 -20.37 1.19 2.44
N ALA A 88 -21.52 0.60 2.12
CA ALA A 88 -22.49 1.24 1.24
C ALA A 88 -23.22 2.36 2.02
N ARG A 89 -22.52 3.46 2.36
CA ARG A 89 -23.24 4.68 2.80
C ARG A 89 -23.94 5.27 1.59
N ASN A 90 -25.19 4.87 1.38
CA ASN A 90 -26.13 5.64 0.61
C ASN A 90 -27.35 5.96 1.47
N CYS A 91 -27.11 6.81 2.46
CA CYS A 91 -28.13 7.63 3.09
C CYS A 91 -27.54 9.04 3.06
N ARG A 92 -27.68 9.70 1.91
CA ARG A 92 -27.80 11.17 1.91
C ARG A 92 -29.24 11.40 2.34
N ASP A 93 -29.42 11.87 3.57
CA ASP A 93 -30.64 12.56 3.95
C ASP A 93 -30.76 13.87 3.14
#